data_AF-A0A849RYX6-F1
#
_entry.id   AF-A0A849RYX6-F1
#
_cell.length_a   1.000
_cell.length_b   1.000
_cell.length_c   1.000
_cell.angle_alpha   90.00
_cell.angle_beta   90.00
_cell.angle_gamma   90.00
#
_symmetry.space_group_name_H-M   'P 1'
#
loop_
_entity.id
_entity.type
_entity.pdbx_description
1 polymer ?
#
loop_
_entity_poly.entity_id
_entity_poly.type
_entity_poly.pdbx_seq_one_letter_code
_entity_poly.pdbx_strand_id
1 'polypeptide(L)'
;MSPQTIKRAKFTEVFNKPSSNKNEAKKFLAKYSIEYSVDDVILPEYFELKSNKAKTKIRLLDRTDKDNPRIVYAVDIKINQQVIAHHTCTQVLVWASPSNEDLLIGFPRKIFNHLLKRYAIMITDQEQTPDGKRFWERRIVQAFNDGLLVYFYDTMNHLLMTIKNSDDFFENYEPESWGNDKVHKNILFIISATPISQLQKSLP
;
A
#
# COMPACT_ATOMS: atom_id res chain seq x y z
N MET A 1 16.71 -5.94 21.41
CA MET A 1 16.08 -5.26 20.26
C MET A 1 14.59 -5.61 20.27
N SER A 2 13.74 -4.67 20.67
CA SER A 2 12.31 -4.90 20.83
C SER A 2 11.57 -4.80 19.48
N PRO A 3 10.50 -5.57 19.25
CA PRO A 3 9.79 -5.62 17.96
C PRO A 3 9.03 -4.29 17.69
N GLN A 4 8.99 -3.84 16.43
CA GLN A 4 8.35 -2.58 16.00
C GLN A 4 6.80 -2.63 15.97
N THR A 5 6.16 -3.18 17.00
CA THR A 5 4.72 -3.53 17.07
C THR A 5 3.73 -2.34 17.09
N ILE A 6 4.16 -1.14 16.70
CA ILE A 6 3.53 0.12 17.15
C ILE A 6 3.01 0.98 15.98
N LYS A 7 3.40 0.75 14.72
CA LYS A 7 3.12 1.75 13.65
C LYS A 7 1.82 1.52 12.86
N ARG A 8 1.39 0.28 12.59
CA ARG A 8 0.22 0.01 11.74
C ARG A 8 -1.08 -0.14 12.53
N ALA A 9 -1.07 -0.82 13.68
CA ALA A 9 -2.19 -0.79 14.63
C ALA A 9 -2.60 0.67 14.92
N LYS A 10 -1.63 1.54 15.21
CA LYS A 10 -1.84 2.99 15.34
C LYS A 10 -2.40 3.65 14.08
N PHE A 11 -1.98 3.24 12.88
CA PHE A 11 -2.47 3.82 11.61
C PHE A 11 -3.98 3.55 11.44
N THR A 12 -4.42 2.31 11.62
CA THR A 12 -5.83 1.94 11.51
C THR A 12 -6.66 2.49 12.67
N GLU A 13 -6.18 2.39 13.90
CA GLU A 13 -6.86 2.91 15.10
C GLU A 13 -7.17 4.40 14.99
N VAL A 14 -6.21 5.18 14.49
CA VAL A 14 -6.35 6.63 14.30
C VAL A 14 -7.51 6.97 13.37
N PHE A 15 -7.73 6.19 12.31
CA PHE A 15 -8.80 6.46 11.35
C PHE A 15 -10.13 5.81 11.69
N ASN A 16 -10.14 4.71 12.45
CA ASN A 16 -11.38 4.04 12.89
C ASN A 16 -12.15 4.86 13.93
N LYS A 17 -11.46 5.61 14.80
CA LYS A 17 -12.13 6.45 15.82
C LYS A 17 -12.60 7.77 15.19
N PRO A 18 -13.92 8.08 15.15
CA PRO A 18 -14.43 9.25 14.43
C PRO A 18 -13.82 10.60 14.86
N SER A 19 -13.60 10.81 16.17
CA SER A 19 -12.99 12.05 16.67
C SER A 19 -11.52 12.18 16.28
N SER A 20 -10.78 11.08 16.30
CA SER A 20 -9.38 11.03 15.85
C SER A 20 -9.29 11.28 14.34
N ASN A 21 -10.12 10.61 13.56
CA ASN A 21 -10.18 10.75 12.10
C ASN A 21 -10.44 12.21 11.69
N LYS A 22 -11.45 12.87 12.28
CA LYS A 22 -11.76 14.28 12.03
C LYS A 22 -10.59 15.21 12.36
N ASN A 23 -9.94 14.98 13.49
CA ASN A 23 -8.78 15.77 13.89
C ASN A 23 -7.60 15.59 12.91
N GLU A 24 -7.34 14.36 12.47
CA GLU A 24 -6.31 14.09 11.47
C GLU A 24 -6.66 14.66 10.09
N ALA A 25 -7.93 14.65 9.68
CA ALA A 25 -8.37 15.29 8.44
C ALA A 25 -8.07 16.80 8.46
N LYS A 26 -8.42 17.49 9.56
CA LYS A 26 -8.13 18.92 9.76
C LYS A 26 -6.62 19.19 9.70
N LYS A 27 -5.83 18.41 10.44
CA LYS A 27 -4.36 18.55 10.44
C LYS A 27 -3.77 18.30 9.05
N PHE A 28 -4.27 17.30 8.33
CA PHE A 28 -3.78 16.96 7.01
C PHE A 28 -4.07 18.08 6.02
N LEU A 29 -5.29 18.63 6.00
CA LEU A 29 -5.68 19.76 5.16
C LEU A 29 -4.90 21.03 5.48
N ALA A 30 -4.68 21.32 6.77
CA ALA A 30 -3.90 22.48 7.19
C ALA A 30 -2.42 22.36 6.80
N LYS A 31 -1.88 21.14 6.80
CA LYS A 31 -0.48 20.87 6.50
C LYS A 31 -0.20 20.69 5.01
N TYR A 32 -1.14 20.13 4.26
CA TYR A 32 -0.97 19.75 2.87
C TYR A 32 -2.13 20.25 2.01
N SER A 33 -1.80 21.10 1.04
CA SER A 33 -2.75 21.72 0.12
C SER A 33 -2.65 21.17 -1.31
N ILE A 34 -1.85 20.12 -1.54
CA ILE A 34 -1.62 19.63 -2.90
C ILE A 34 -2.79 18.74 -3.32
N GLU A 35 -3.53 19.21 -4.32
CA GLU A 35 -4.52 18.38 -5.03
C GLU A 35 -3.84 17.19 -5.69
N TYR A 36 -4.51 16.04 -5.62
CA TYR A 36 -4.01 14.79 -6.15
C TYR A 36 -5.05 14.17 -7.06
N SER A 37 -4.71 13.98 -8.33
CA SER A 37 -5.59 13.33 -9.30
C SER A 37 -5.06 11.95 -9.66
N VAL A 38 -6.00 11.06 -9.96
CA VAL A 38 -5.72 9.73 -10.49
C VAL A 38 -6.60 9.53 -11.71
N ASP A 39 -6.01 9.03 -12.79
CA ASP A 39 -6.74 8.72 -14.01
C ASP A 39 -7.93 7.81 -13.69
N ASP A 40 -9.06 8.05 -14.36
CA ASP A 40 -10.30 7.27 -14.21
C ASP A 40 -10.96 7.33 -12.82
N VAL A 41 -10.52 8.23 -11.94
CA VAL A 41 -11.18 8.51 -10.66
C VAL A 41 -12.01 9.79 -10.79
N ILE A 42 -13.33 9.62 -10.76
CA ILE A 42 -14.30 10.73 -10.65
C ILE A 42 -14.81 10.73 -9.22
N LEU A 43 -14.67 11.87 -8.54
CA LEU A 43 -15.10 12.03 -7.16
C LEU A 43 -16.46 12.75 -7.11
N PRO A 44 -17.36 12.37 -6.18
CA PRO A 44 -18.58 13.12 -5.93
C PRO A 44 -18.28 14.53 -5.42
N GLU A 45 -19.30 15.38 -5.45
CA GLU A 45 -19.26 16.71 -4.84
C GLU A 45 -18.80 16.60 -3.37
N TYR A 46 -17.94 17.53 -2.94
CA TYR A 46 -17.34 17.58 -1.60
C TYR A 46 -16.33 16.49 -1.26
N PHE A 47 -16.00 15.58 -2.19
CA PHE A 47 -14.87 14.65 -2.02
C PHE A 47 -13.63 15.19 -2.70
N GLU A 48 -12.52 15.20 -1.97
CA GLU A 48 -11.23 15.72 -2.46
C GLU A 48 -10.12 14.71 -2.20
N LEU A 49 -9.32 14.42 -3.22
CA LEU A 49 -8.13 13.58 -3.09
C LEU A 49 -6.91 14.49 -2.97
N LYS A 50 -6.22 14.44 -1.83
CA LYS A 50 -5.06 15.30 -1.54
C LYS A 50 -3.82 14.51 -1.21
N SER A 51 -2.68 15.14 -1.39
CA SER A 51 -1.40 14.56 -1.02
C SER A 51 -0.42 15.56 -0.41
N ASN A 52 0.66 15.05 0.17
CA ASN A 52 1.83 15.88 0.48
C ASN A 52 2.63 16.16 -0.81
N LYS A 53 3.55 17.13 -0.74
CA LYS A 53 4.41 17.50 -1.89
C LYS A 53 5.18 16.31 -2.49
N ALA A 54 5.61 15.37 -1.66
CA ALA A 54 6.33 14.17 -2.10
C ALA A 54 5.43 13.11 -2.75
N LYS A 55 4.10 13.28 -2.73
CA LYS A 55 3.12 12.31 -3.21
C LYS A 55 3.22 10.94 -2.52
N THR A 56 3.60 10.94 -1.25
CA THR A 56 3.81 9.75 -0.42
C THR A 56 2.75 9.57 0.68
N LYS A 57 1.88 10.56 0.88
CA LYS A 57 0.71 10.44 1.75
C LYS A 57 -0.50 10.89 0.96
N ILE A 58 -1.41 9.99 0.62
CA ILE A 58 -2.59 10.28 -0.20
C ILE A 58 -3.82 10.08 0.69
N ARG A 59 -4.77 11.03 0.64
CA ARG A 59 -6.00 11.00 1.44
C ARG A 59 -7.18 11.35 0.57
N LEU A 60 -8.20 10.50 0.55
CA LEU A 60 -9.54 10.90 0.11
C LEU A 60 -10.27 11.48 1.31
N LEU A 61 -10.70 12.71 1.18
CA LEU A 61 -11.36 13.48 2.22
C LEU A 61 -12.83 13.68 1.85
N ASP A 62 -13.73 13.39 2.79
CA ASP A 62 -15.14 13.80 2.75
C ASP A 62 -15.25 15.17 3.43
N ARG A 63 -15.69 16.17 2.68
CA ARG A 63 -15.88 17.56 3.13
C ARG A 63 -17.34 18.00 3.08
N THR A 64 -18.28 17.06 3.13
CA THR A 64 -19.72 17.37 3.21
C THR A 64 -20.01 18.27 4.42
N ASP A 65 -19.37 17.99 5.56
CA ASP A 65 -19.24 18.93 6.68
C ASP A 65 -17.88 19.64 6.58
N LYS A 66 -17.89 20.91 6.16
CA LYS A 66 -16.68 21.72 5.96
C LYS A 66 -15.89 21.93 7.25
N ASP A 67 -16.59 22.01 8.39
CA ASP A 67 -15.98 22.24 9.70
C ASP A 67 -15.49 20.94 10.34
N ASN A 68 -15.99 19.78 9.91
CA ASN A 68 -15.57 18.47 10.39
C ASN A 68 -15.29 17.48 9.25
N PRO A 69 -14.26 17.76 8.42
CA PRO A 69 -13.88 16.86 7.34
C PRO A 69 -13.44 15.51 7.90
N ARG A 70 -13.54 14.47 7.08
CA ARG A 70 -13.15 13.10 7.44
C ARG A 70 -12.24 12.53 6.38
N ILE A 71 -11.30 11.68 6.79
CA ILE A 71 -10.55 10.83 5.88
C ILE A 71 -11.37 9.56 5.66
N VAL A 72 -11.73 9.28 4.41
CA VAL A 72 -12.49 8.07 4.03
C VAL A 72 -11.60 7.03 3.34
N TYR A 73 -10.43 7.44 2.85
CA TYR A 73 -9.40 6.53 2.35
C TYR A 73 -8.02 7.12 2.58
N ALA A 74 -7.06 6.29 2.97
CA ALA A 74 -5.69 6.72 3.27
C ALA A 74 -4.65 5.75 2.71
N VAL A 75 -3.65 6.32 2.05
CA VAL A 75 -2.46 5.61 1.60
C VAL A 75 -1.20 6.30 2.09
N ASP A 76 -0.31 5.57 2.76
CA ASP A 76 1.03 6.02 3.10
C ASP A 76 2.06 5.15 2.38
N ILE A 77 2.91 5.80 1.60
CA ILE A 77 4.00 5.21 0.83
C ILE A 77 5.31 5.48 1.55
N LYS A 78 6.05 4.42 1.85
CA LYS A 78 7.45 4.51 2.22
C LYS A 78 8.29 4.18 1.00
N ILE A 79 9.17 5.10 0.64
CA ILE A 79 10.16 4.90 -0.43
C ILE A 79 11.44 4.41 0.24
N ASN A 80 12.02 3.34 -0.28
CA ASN A 80 13.39 2.93 0.06
C ASN A 80 14.02 2.35 -1.20
N GLN A 81 15.20 2.84 -1.54
CA GLN A 81 15.93 2.56 -2.79
C GLN A 81 16.95 1.42 -2.64
N GLN A 82 17.09 0.82 -1.45
CA GLN A 82 18.22 -0.06 -1.15
C GLN A 82 18.01 -1.54 -1.48
N VAL A 83 16.76 -1.96 -1.69
CA VAL A 83 16.47 -3.40 -1.82
C VAL A 83 16.63 -3.89 -3.26
N ILE A 84 16.32 -3.04 -4.24
CA ILE A 84 16.24 -3.40 -5.66
C ILE A 84 16.64 -2.18 -6.51
N ALA A 85 17.23 -2.39 -7.69
CA ALA A 85 17.79 -1.35 -8.57
C ALA A 85 16.76 -0.45 -9.27
N HIS A 86 15.59 -0.24 -8.66
CA HIS A 86 14.48 0.56 -9.21
C HIS A 86 13.96 1.56 -8.17
N HIS A 87 13.17 2.55 -8.61
CA HIS A 87 12.44 3.44 -7.70
C HIS A 87 11.36 2.64 -6.95
N THR A 88 11.75 1.96 -5.88
CA THR A 88 10.87 1.06 -5.13
C THR A 88 10.09 1.78 -4.05
N CYS A 89 8.77 1.61 -4.09
CA CYS A 89 7.89 1.83 -2.95
C CYS A 89 7.99 0.58 -2.06
N THR A 90 8.68 0.68 -0.92
CA THR A 90 8.93 -0.49 -0.06
C THR A 90 7.77 -0.87 0.82
N GLN A 91 6.86 0.05 1.12
CA GLN A 91 5.69 -0.26 1.92
C GLN A 91 4.54 0.68 1.57
N VAL A 92 3.39 0.09 1.26
CA VAL A 92 2.13 0.83 1.12
C VAL A 92 1.25 0.45 2.30
N LEU A 93 0.93 1.43 3.16
CA LEU A 93 -0.11 1.28 4.17
C LEU A 93 -1.43 1.79 3.57
N VAL A 94 -2.47 0.98 3.61
CA VAL A 94 -3.79 1.32 3.09
C VAL A 94 -4.82 1.23 4.21
N TRP A 95 -5.72 2.20 4.27
CA TRP A 95 -6.92 2.18 5.10
C TRP A 95 -8.11 2.72 4.31
N ALA A 96 -9.28 2.11 4.51
CA ALA A 96 -10.54 2.48 3.88
C ALA A 96 -11.64 2.52 4.94
N SER A 97 -12.49 3.55 4.88
CA SER A 97 -13.63 3.71 5.77
C SER A 97 -14.69 2.65 5.46
N PRO A 98 -15.25 1.97 6.47
CA PRO A 98 -16.38 1.07 6.26
C PRO A 98 -17.68 1.82 5.93
N SER A 99 -17.77 3.12 6.21
CA SER A 99 -19.00 3.92 6.03
C SER A 99 -19.17 4.51 4.62
N ASN A 100 -18.23 4.26 3.70
CA ASN A 100 -18.21 4.83 2.35
C ASN A 100 -18.03 3.74 1.29
N GLU A 101 -18.61 2.56 1.52
CA GLU A 101 -18.38 1.36 0.70
C GLU A 101 -18.65 1.64 -0.79
N ASP A 102 -19.82 2.17 -1.14
CA ASP A 102 -20.21 2.43 -2.54
C ASP A 102 -19.20 3.30 -3.31
N LEU A 103 -18.69 4.36 -2.65
CA LEU A 103 -17.68 5.24 -3.24
C LEU A 103 -16.33 4.52 -3.40
N LEU A 104 -16.02 3.61 -2.50
CA LEU A 104 -14.73 2.93 -2.43
C LEU A 104 -14.69 1.63 -3.25
N ILE A 105 -15.80 1.18 -3.83
CA ILE A 105 -15.83 0.04 -4.75
C ILE A 105 -14.86 0.30 -5.92
N GLY A 106 -13.85 -0.55 -6.06
CA GLY A 106 -12.82 -0.42 -7.09
C GLY A 106 -11.86 0.77 -6.91
N PHE A 107 -12.06 1.66 -5.94
CA PHE A 107 -11.20 2.82 -5.70
C PHE A 107 -9.76 2.42 -5.34
N PRO A 108 -9.52 1.47 -4.40
CA PRO A 108 -8.16 1.03 -4.10
C PRO A 108 -7.43 0.44 -5.31
N ARG A 109 -8.16 -0.18 -6.25
CA ARG A 109 -7.59 -0.68 -7.51
C ARG A 109 -7.05 0.44 -8.36
N LYS A 110 -7.84 1.50 -8.58
CA LYS A 110 -7.42 2.65 -9.39
C LYS A 110 -6.20 3.35 -8.80
N ILE A 111 -6.20 3.56 -7.48
CA ILE A 111 -5.06 4.12 -6.75
C ILE A 111 -3.82 3.23 -6.93
N PHE A 112 -3.96 1.92 -6.75
CA PHE A 112 -2.85 0.98 -6.85
C PHE A 112 -2.25 0.96 -8.26
N ASN A 113 -3.07 0.87 -9.29
CA ASN A 113 -2.62 0.87 -10.68
C ASN A 113 -1.92 2.18 -11.04
N HIS A 114 -2.41 3.31 -10.51
CA HIS A 114 -1.73 4.60 -10.66
C HIS A 114 -0.35 4.63 -9.98
N LEU A 115 -0.22 4.04 -8.79
CA LEU A 115 1.08 3.94 -8.11
C LEU A 115 2.06 3.04 -8.87
N LEU A 116 1.58 1.95 -9.48
CA LEU A 116 2.39 1.04 -10.28
C LEU A 116 2.97 1.68 -11.54
N LYS A 117 2.34 2.72 -12.08
CA LYS A 117 2.93 3.52 -13.18
C LYS A 117 4.23 4.22 -12.76
N ARG A 118 4.44 4.42 -11.46
CA ARG A 118 5.56 5.21 -10.91
C ARG A 118 6.53 4.40 -10.06
N TYR A 119 6.07 3.31 -9.46
CA TYR A 119 6.84 2.54 -8.49
C TYR A 119 6.64 1.04 -8.73
N ALA A 120 7.72 0.27 -8.56
CA ALA A 120 7.56 -1.12 -8.15
C ALA A 120 7.06 -1.11 -6.69
N ILE A 121 5.99 -1.85 -6.41
CA ILE A 121 5.35 -1.88 -5.10
C ILE A 121 5.76 -3.13 -4.37
N MET A 122 6.48 -2.95 -3.27
CA MET A 122 6.84 -4.01 -2.35
C MET A 122 5.81 -4.09 -1.23
N ILE A 123 5.40 -5.31 -0.95
CA ILE A 123 4.40 -5.70 0.04
C ILE A 123 5.16 -6.42 1.13
N THR A 124 5.09 -5.89 2.36
CA THR A 124 5.76 -6.48 3.52
C THR A 124 4.74 -6.86 4.59
N ASP A 125 4.90 -8.05 5.14
CA ASP A 125 4.04 -8.59 6.21
C ASP A 125 4.57 -8.27 7.60
N GLN A 126 4.98 -7.01 7.87
CA GLN A 126 5.39 -6.75 9.24
C GLN A 126 4.22 -6.79 10.23
N GLU A 127 2.98 -6.53 9.79
CA GLU A 127 1.73 -6.74 10.55
C GLU A 127 0.54 -6.66 9.57
N GLN A 128 -0.03 -7.76 9.10
CA GLN A 128 -1.30 -7.73 8.34
C GLN A 128 -2.45 -8.21 9.22
N THR A 129 -3.50 -7.39 9.35
CA THR A 129 -4.81 -7.91 9.78
C THR A 129 -5.32 -8.90 8.72
N PRO A 130 -6.26 -9.80 9.04
CA PRO A 130 -6.88 -10.67 8.03
C PRO A 130 -7.40 -9.92 6.80
N ASP A 131 -7.93 -8.71 7.01
CA ASP A 131 -8.37 -7.83 5.92
C ASP A 131 -7.21 -7.28 5.09
N GLY A 132 -6.07 -7.00 5.73
CA GLY A 132 -4.84 -6.58 5.04
C GLY A 132 -4.29 -7.69 4.14
N LYS A 133 -4.27 -8.94 4.64
CA LYS A 133 -3.88 -10.11 3.85
C LYS A 133 -4.78 -10.28 2.62
N ARG A 134 -6.10 -10.33 2.83
CA ARG A 134 -7.10 -10.42 1.74
C ARG A 134 -6.99 -9.27 0.75
N PHE A 135 -6.71 -8.06 1.23
CA PHE A 135 -6.47 -6.92 0.36
C PHE A 135 -5.29 -7.19 -0.58
N TRP A 136 -4.16 -7.66 -0.05
CA TRP A 136 -2.95 -7.93 -0.84
C TRP A 136 -3.09 -9.12 -1.78
N GLU A 137 -3.72 -10.21 -1.36
CA GLU A 137 -4.05 -11.34 -2.24
C GLU A 137 -4.85 -10.85 -3.45
N ARG A 138 -5.88 -10.03 -3.22
CA ARG A 138 -6.67 -9.41 -4.30
C ARG A 138 -5.82 -8.51 -5.21
N ARG A 139 -4.79 -7.83 -4.69
CA ARG A 139 -3.89 -7.01 -5.50
C ARG A 139 -2.95 -7.87 -6.34
N ILE A 140 -2.43 -8.97 -5.79
CA ILE A 140 -1.53 -9.91 -6.47
C ILE A 140 -2.28 -10.64 -7.60
N VAL A 141 -3.45 -11.22 -7.31
CA VAL A 141 -4.28 -11.87 -8.34
C VAL A 141 -4.61 -10.90 -9.46
N GLN A 142 -4.95 -9.66 -9.12
CA GLN A 142 -5.22 -8.66 -10.14
C GLN A 142 -3.97 -8.28 -10.94
N ALA A 143 -2.79 -8.23 -10.31
CA ALA A 143 -1.56 -7.93 -11.02
C ALA A 143 -1.29 -8.96 -12.13
N PHE A 144 -1.53 -10.25 -11.87
CA PHE A 144 -1.48 -11.28 -12.91
C PHE A 144 -2.47 -11.01 -14.05
N ASN A 145 -3.73 -10.69 -13.72
CA ASN A 145 -4.76 -10.39 -14.72
C ASN A 145 -4.45 -9.13 -15.55
N ASP A 146 -3.78 -8.15 -14.96
CA ASP A 146 -3.34 -6.91 -15.62
C ASP A 146 -2.00 -7.12 -16.38
N GLY A 147 -1.46 -8.34 -16.43
CA GLY A 147 -0.21 -8.67 -17.15
C GLY A 147 1.06 -8.13 -16.49
N LEU A 148 1.00 -7.81 -15.20
CA LEU A 148 2.12 -7.31 -14.42
C LEU A 148 3.00 -8.44 -13.89
N LEU A 149 4.23 -8.09 -13.54
CA LEU A 149 5.21 -9.03 -13.00
C LEU A 149 5.08 -9.08 -11.49
N VAL A 150 4.97 -10.29 -10.96
CA VAL A 150 4.90 -10.56 -9.52
C VAL A 150 6.11 -11.37 -9.11
N TYR A 151 6.76 -10.94 -8.03
CA TYR A 151 7.94 -11.59 -7.49
C TYR A 151 7.77 -11.92 -6.01
N PHE A 152 8.39 -13.01 -5.61
CA PHE A 152 8.71 -13.34 -4.23
C PHE A 152 10.17 -12.97 -3.97
N TYR A 153 10.45 -12.27 -2.88
CA TYR A 153 11.79 -11.91 -2.48
C TYR A 153 12.07 -12.30 -1.03
N ASP A 154 13.00 -13.23 -0.86
CA ASP A 154 13.60 -13.55 0.42
C ASP A 154 14.82 -12.65 0.65
N THR A 155 14.64 -11.67 1.53
CA THR A 155 15.66 -10.68 1.87
C THR A 155 16.83 -11.28 2.67
N MET A 156 16.62 -12.41 3.36
CA MET A 156 17.65 -13.08 4.16
C MET A 156 18.61 -13.85 3.26
N ASN A 157 18.05 -14.59 2.30
CA ASN A 157 18.82 -15.38 1.34
C ASN A 157 19.18 -14.64 0.05
N HIS A 158 18.74 -13.38 -0.09
CA HIS A 158 18.87 -12.60 -1.32
C HIS A 158 18.34 -13.33 -2.56
N LEU A 159 17.21 -14.04 -2.41
CA LEU A 159 16.62 -14.85 -3.46
C LEU A 159 15.38 -14.16 -4.02
N LEU A 160 15.41 -13.80 -5.31
CA LEU A 160 14.29 -13.24 -6.05
C LEU A 160 13.74 -14.29 -7.01
N MET A 161 12.49 -14.66 -6.84
CA MET A 161 11.78 -15.63 -7.67
C MET A 161 10.61 -14.94 -8.36
N THR A 162 10.40 -15.25 -9.64
CA THR A 162 9.22 -14.81 -10.37
C THR A 162 8.09 -15.77 -10.09
N ILE A 163 6.93 -15.24 -9.70
CA ILE A 163 5.71 -16.03 -9.52
C ILE A 163 4.98 -16.06 -10.85
N LYS A 164 4.61 -17.25 -11.33
CA LYS A 164 4.13 -17.44 -12.70
C LYS A 164 2.71 -16.94 -12.91
N ASN A 165 1.82 -17.23 -11.96
CA ASN A 165 0.40 -16.94 -12.03
C ASN A 165 -0.24 -17.04 -10.63
N SER A 166 -1.56 -16.85 -10.56
CA SER A 166 -2.32 -16.93 -9.31
C SER A 166 -2.24 -18.29 -8.63
N ASP A 167 -2.23 -19.37 -9.41
CA ASP A 167 -2.25 -20.72 -8.86
C ASP A 167 -0.90 -21.03 -8.20
N ASP A 168 0.20 -20.72 -8.89
CA ASP A 168 1.56 -20.77 -8.35
C ASP A 168 1.69 -19.93 -7.07
N PHE A 169 1.09 -18.74 -7.04
CA PHE A 169 1.05 -17.90 -5.84
C PHE A 169 0.37 -18.63 -4.66
N PHE A 170 -0.84 -19.15 -4.85
CA PHE A 170 -1.60 -19.78 -3.76
C PHE A 170 -1.06 -21.14 -3.33
N GLU A 171 -0.45 -21.90 -4.23
CA GLU A 171 0.09 -23.22 -3.93
C GLU A 171 1.46 -23.15 -3.26
N ASN A 172 2.36 -22.28 -3.75
CA ASN A 172 3.77 -22.34 -3.40
C ASN A 172 4.28 -21.18 -2.54
N TYR A 173 3.64 -20.01 -2.60
CA TYR A 173 4.17 -18.81 -1.93
C TYR A 173 3.27 -18.32 -0.81
N GLU A 174 1.97 -18.24 -1.02
CA GLU A 174 0.99 -17.78 -0.01
C GLU A 174 1.13 -18.53 1.33
N PRO A 175 1.21 -19.88 1.38
CA PRO A 175 1.25 -20.61 2.66
C PRO A 175 2.51 -20.34 3.47
N GLU A 176 3.63 -20.07 2.80
CA GLU A 176 4.95 -19.85 3.39
C GLU A 176 5.19 -18.37 3.76
N SER A 177 4.37 -17.46 3.26
CA SER A 177 4.67 -16.01 3.28
C SER A 177 3.98 -15.23 4.39
N TRP A 178 2.98 -15.81 5.06
CA TRP A 178 2.20 -15.13 6.09
C TRP A 178 2.42 -15.79 7.45
N GLY A 179 2.98 -15.04 8.41
CA GLY A 179 3.19 -15.57 9.75
C GLY A 179 3.95 -14.62 10.67
N ASN A 180 3.89 -14.88 11.98
CA ASN A 180 4.46 -14.00 13.00
C ASN A 180 5.93 -14.31 13.35
N ASP A 181 6.46 -15.40 12.82
CA ASP A 181 7.82 -15.84 13.09
C ASP A 181 8.88 -14.97 12.40
N LYS A 182 10.10 -14.98 12.94
CA LYS A 182 11.22 -14.16 12.42
C LYS A 182 11.54 -14.42 10.96
N VAL A 183 11.18 -15.59 10.43
CA VAL A 183 11.41 -16.01 9.04
C VAL A 183 10.52 -15.21 8.09
N HIS A 184 9.23 -15.05 8.40
CA HIS A 184 8.28 -14.30 7.55
C HIS A 184 8.58 -12.81 7.47
N LYS A 185 9.33 -12.26 8.44
CA LYS A 185 9.78 -10.85 8.40
C LYS A 185 10.74 -10.54 7.25
N ASN A 186 11.32 -11.57 6.65
CA ASN A 186 12.29 -11.44 5.57
C ASN A 186 11.66 -11.70 4.19
N ILE A 187 10.37 -12.03 4.14
CA ILE A 187 9.65 -12.35 2.91
C ILE A 187 8.87 -11.13 2.43
N LEU A 188 9.08 -10.77 1.16
CA LEU A 188 8.42 -9.66 0.51
C LEU A 188 7.79 -10.12 -0.81
N PHE A 189 6.58 -9.65 -1.10
CA PHE A 189 6.05 -9.71 -2.46
C PHE A 189 6.32 -8.40 -3.19
N ILE A 190 6.54 -8.46 -4.49
CA ILE A 190 6.79 -7.28 -5.30
C ILE A 190 5.93 -7.34 -6.55
N ILE A 191 5.22 -6.26 -6.83
CA ILE A 191 4.45 -6.09 -8.06
C ILE A 191 5.12 -4.97 -8.87
N SER A 192 5.36 -5.23 -10.15
CA SER A 192 6.05 -4.29 -11.04
C SER A 192 5.50 -4.33 -12.47
N ALA A 193 5.49 -3.17 -13.11
CA ALA A 193 5.19 -3.04 -14.54
C ALA A 193 6.38 -3.38 -15.44
N THR A 194 7.61 -3.36 -14.89
CA THR A 194 8.85 -3.66 -15.62
C THR A 194 9.65 -4.76 -14.91
N PRO A 195 10.45 -5.54 -15.64
CA PRO A 195 11.30 -6.56 -15.04
C PRO A 195 12.20 -5.98 -13.96
N ILE A 196 12.32 -6.71 -12.85
CA ILE A 196 13.18 -6.35 -11.74
C ILE A 196 14.49 -7.13 -11.84
N SER A 197 15.62 -6.42 -11.81
CA SER A 197 16.92 -7.00 -11.51
C SER A 197 17.33 -6.72 -10.06
N GLN A 198 17.93 -7.71 -9.39
CA GLN A 198 18.58 -7.47 -8.11
C GLN A 198 19.74 -6.48 -8.25
N LEU A 199 20.00 -5.66 -7.24
CA LEU A 199 21.28 -4.96 -7.14
C LEU A 199 22.36 -6.02 -6.87
N GLN A 200 23.28 -6.22 -7.81
CA GLN A 200 24.58 -6.77 -7.46
C GLN A 200 25.23 -5.75 -6.52
N LYS A 201 25.41 -6.10 -5.24
CA LYS A 201 26.33 -5.33 -4.40
C LYS A 201 27.70 -5.46 -5.04
N SER A 202 28.21 -4.37 -5.62
CA SER A 202 29.65 -4.14 -5.68
C SER A 202 30.12 -4.07 -4.23
N LEU A 203 30.69 -5.17 -3.73
CA LEU A 203 31.50 -5.19 -2.52
C LEU A 203 32.68 -4.21 -2.70
N PRO A 204 32.98 -3.33 -1.74
CA PRO A 204 34.39 -3.08 -1.42
C PRO A 204 34.99 -4.32 -0.74
#